data_AF-A0A2V3JLY1-F1
#
_entry.id   AF-A0A2V3JLY1-F1
#
_cell.length_a   1.000
_cell.length_b   1.000
_cell.length_c   1.000
_cell.angle_alpha   90.00
_cell.angle_beta   90.00
_cell.angle_gamma   90.00
#
_symmetry.space_group_name_H-M   'P 1'
#
loop_
_entity.id
_entity.type
_entity.pdbx_description
1 polymer ?
#
loop_
_entity_poly.entity_id
_entity_poly.type
_entity_poly.pdbx_seq_one_letter_code
_entity_poly.pdbx_strand_id
1 'polypeptide(L)'
;MPVVQIASDFDGLCKVLNRSGYSEYNEEFVRRRVLNVENWLISYAPDSTKFEVQETLPDAVKNLSDEQRAGLIGLCVPHPWRRGSQRPA
;
A
#
# COMPACT_ATOMS: atom_id res chain seq x y z
N MET A 1 6.15 -4.43 6.60
CA MET A 1 6.45 -3.67 5.37
C MET A 1 5.46 -4.09 4.29
N PRO A 2 4.18 -3.65 4.36
CA PRO A 2 3.16 -4.02 3.37
C PRO A 2 3.54 -3.57 1.95
N VAL A 3 4.39 -2.55 1.83
CA VAL A 3 4.91 -2.06 0.54
C VAL A 3 5.58 -3.15 -0.30
N VAL A 4 6.21 -4.16 0.31
CA VAL A 4 6.85 -5.28 -0.42
C VAL A 4 5.80 -6.17 -1.10
N GLN A 5 4.59 -6.27 -0.55
CA GLN A 5 3.48 -7.04 -1.13
C GLN A 5 2.59 -6.21 -2.07
N ILE A 6 2.85 -4.90 -2.20
CA ILE A 6 2.06 -3.97 -3.03
C ILE A 6 2.85 -3.50 -4.25
N ALA A 7 4.15 -3.26 -4.09
CA ALA A 7 5.00 -2.78 -5.17
C ALA A 7 5.39 -3.93 -6.11
N SER A 8 5.26 -3.70 -7.41
CA SER A 8 5.64 -4.67 -8.44
C SER A 8 7.16 -4.83 -8.59
N ASP A 9 7.92 -3.78 -8.26
CA ASP A 9 9.38 -3.76 -8.31
C ASP A 9 9.98 -2.74 -7.31
N PHE A 10 11.31 -2.67 -7.27
CA PHE A 10 12.03 -1.77 -6.36
C PHE A 10 11.75 -0.27 -6.65
N ASP A 11 11.53 0.10 -7.91
CA ASP A 11 11.19 1.49 -8.28
C ASP A 11 9.80 1.87 -7.75
N GLY A 12 8.81 0.97 -7.91
CA GLY A 12 7.48 1.09 -7.31
C GLY A 12 7.53 1.20 -5.79
N LEU A 13 8.41 0.43 -5.15
CA LEU A 13 8.63 0.50 -3.70
C LEU A 13 9.17 1.88 -3.30
N CYS A 14 10.20 2.39 -3.97
CA CYS A 14 10.74 3.73 -3.76
C CYS A 14 9.68 4.82 -3.96
N LYS A 15 8.85 4.72 -5.01
CA LYS A 15 7.72 5.64 -5.24
C LYS A 15 6.74 5.65 -4.08
N VAL A 16 6.39 4.48 -3.55
CA VAL A 16 5.48 4.37 -2.39
C VAL A 16 6.11 4.96 -1.13
N LEU A 17 7.41 4.70 -0.88
CA LEU A 17 8.13 5.28 0.26
C LEU A 17 8.13 6.81 0.20
N ASN A 18 8.52 7.38 -0.95
CA ASN A 18 8.54 8.83 -1.16
C ASN A 18 7.15 9.46 -0.98
N ARG A 19 6.11 8.88 -1.60
CA ARG A 19 4.72 9.35 -1.44
C ARG A 19 4.25 9.31 0.01
N SER A 20 4.77 8.36 0.80
CA SER A 20 4.40 8.17 2.20
C SER A 20 5.22 9.04 3.17
N GLY A 21 6.11 9.91 2.65
CA GLY A 21 6.94 10.81 3.45
C GLY A 21 8.25 10.20 3.94
N TYR A 22 8.64 9.03 3.43
CA TYR A 22 9.93 8.40 3.68
C TYR A 22 10.88 8.69 2.52
N SER A 23 11.38 9.92 2.41
CA SER A 23 12.31 10.34 1.34
C SER A 23 13.79 10.24 1.71
N GLU A 24 14.10 10.16 3.01
CA GLU A 24 15.47 10.04 3.51
C GLU A 24 15.77 8.59 3.82
N TYR A 25 16.15 7.82 2.80
CA TYR A 25 16.60 6.44 2.96
C TYR A 25 17.82 6.15 2.12
N ASN A 26 18.64 5.22 2.59
CA ASN A 26 19.72 4.64 1.80
C ASN A 26 19.19 3.42 1.05
N GLU A 27 19.21 3.49 -0.28
CA GLU A 27 18.68 2.43 -1.16
C GLU A 27 19.27 1.05 -0.90
N GLU A 28 20.56 0.95 -0.58
CA GLU A 28 21.22 -0.33 -0.31
C GLU A 28 20.68 -0.99 0.96
N PHE A 29 20.41 -0.20 2.01
CA PHE A 29 19.75 -0.69 3.21
C PHE A 29 18.30 -1.06 2.93
N VAL A 30 17.59 -0.32 2.07
CA VAL A 30 16.23 -0.67 1.65
C VAL A 30 16.24 -2.00 0.91
N ARG A 31 17.13 -2.21 -0.06
CA ARG A 31 17.26 -3.50 -0.79
C ARG A 31 17.47 -4.67 0.16
N ARG A 32 18.39 -4.54 1.13
CA ARG A 32 18.60 -5.58 2.15
C ARG A 32 17.36 -5.82 3.00
N ARG A 33 16.63 -4.77 3.38
CA ARG A 33 15.37 -4.92 4.12
C ARG A 33 14.28 -5.59 3.29
N VAL A 34 14.20 -5.31 1.99
CA VAL A 34 13.27 -5.98 1.07
C VAL A 34 13.54 -7.48 1.06
N LEU A 35 14.78 -7.89 0.83
CA LEU A 35 15.17 -9.31 0.85
C LEU A 35 14.84 -9.99 2.19
N ASN A 36 15.09 -9.32 3.31
CA ASN A 36 14.75 -9.86 4.63
C ASN A 36 13.25 -10.04 4.81
N VAL A 37 12.44 -9.09 4.32
CA VAL A 37 10.98 -9.17 4.39
C VAL A 37 10.45 -10.26 3.46
N GLU A 38 11.00 -10.40 2.26
CA GLU A 38 10.63 -11.48 1.32
C GLU A 38 10.92 -12.85 1.93
N ASN A 39 12.12 -13.06 2.47
CA ASN A 39 12.49 -14.30 3.17
C ASN A 39 11.57 -14.54 4.38
N TRP A 40 11.24 -13.50 5.12
CA TRP A 40 10.31 -13.61 6.24
C TRP A 40 8.89 -14.00 5.81
N LEU A 41 8.39 -13.40 4.73
CA LEU A 41 7.08 -13.72 4.15
C LEU A 41 7.02 -15.18 3.69
N ILE A 42 8.09 -15.70 3.08
CA ILE A 42 8.16 -17.08 2.60
C ILE A 42 8.21 -18.06 3.78
N SER A 43 9.09 -17.83 4.75
CA SER A 43 9.46 -18.86 5.73
C SER A 43 8.75 -18.77 7.08
N TYR A 44 8.27 -17.59 7.48
CA TYR A 44 7.86 -17.35 8.87
C TYR A 44 6.54 -16.60 9.02
N ALA A 45 6.11 -15.84 8.02
CA ALA A 45 4.92 -15.00 8.16
C ALA A 45 3.66 -15.85 8.32
N PRO A 46 2.78 -15.50 9.29
CA PRO A 46 1.48 -16.13 9.41
C PRO A 46 0.60 -15.75 8.21
N ASP A 47 -0.33 -16.63 7.83
CA ASP A 47 -1.20 -16.44 6.67
C ASP A 47 -2.02 -15.15 6.76
N SER A 48 -2.41 -14.73 7.96
CA SER A 48 -3.14 -13.48 8.20
C SER A 48 -2.38 -12.20 7.79
N THR A 49 -1.07 -12.28 7.55
CA THR A 49 -0.24 -11.14 7.10
C THR A 49 0.03 -11.16 5.59
N LYS A 50 -0.22 -12.30 4.93
CA LYS A 50 0.01 -12.49 3.50
C LYS A 50 -1.22 -12.02 2.73
N PHE A 51 -1.00 -11.22 1.70
CA PHE A 51 -2.09 -10.80 0.82
C PHE A 51 -1.54 -10.48 -0.57
N GLU A 52 -2.44 -10.41 -1.54
CA GLU A 52 -2.18 -10.01 -2.90
C GLU A 52 -3.24 -9.02 -3.35
N VAL A 53 -2.83 -7.97 -4.06
CA VAL A 53 -3.74 -6.99 -4.64
C VAL A 53 -4.43 -7.60 -5.85
N GLN A 54 -5.77 -7.58 -5.86
CA GLN A 54 -6.57 -8.11 -6.96
C GLN A 54 -6.84 -7.01 -7.99
N GLU A 55 -6.60 -7.31 -9.27
CA GLU A 55 -6.89 -6.40 -10.39
C GLU A 55 -8.40 -6.22 -10.63
N THR A 56 -9.20 -7.18 -10.21
CA THR A 56 -10.66 -7.17 -10.38
C THR A 56 -11.37 -7.23 -9.03
N LEU A 57 -12.58 -6.68 -9.02
CA LEU A 57 -13.41 -6.70 -7.81
C LEU A 57 -13.88 -8.13 -7.52
N PRO A 58 -13.76 -8.59 -6.26
CA PRO A 58 -14.25 -9.91 -5.88
C PRO A 58 -15.78 -9.93 -5.86
N ASP A 59 -16.37 -11.11 -6.03
CA ASP A 59 -17.83 -11.30 -5.99
C ASP A 59 -18.48 -10.82 -4.68
N ALA A 60 -17.73 -10.82 -3.58
CA ALA A 60 -18.17 -10.30 -2.29
C ALA A 60 -18.68 -8.86 -2.34
N VAL A 61 -18.24 -8.05 -3.33
CA VAL A 61 -18.73 -6.68 -3.56
C VAL A 61 -20.24 -6.66 -3.90
N LYS A 62 -20.79 -7.76 -4.41
CA LYS A 62 -22.23 -7.91 -4.69
C LYS A 62 -23.07 -7.96 -3.41
N ASN A 63 -22.45 -8.32 -2.28
CA ASN A 63 -23.14 -8.47 -0.99
C ASN A 63 -23.08 -7.20 -0.11
N LEU A 64 -22.48 -6.12 -0.60
CA LEU A 64 -22.44 -4.85 0.13
C LEU A 64 -23.84 -4.23 0.24
N SER A 65 -24.17 -3.69 1.42
CA SER A 65 -25.39 -2.89 1.58
C SER A 65 -25.29 -1.56 0.82
N ASP A 66 -26.43 -0.91 0.61
CA ASP A 66 -26.48 0.40 -0.06
C ASP A 66 -25.69 1.46 0.74
N GLU A 67 -25.74 1.42 2.08
CA GLU A 67 -24.94 2.31 2.94
C GLU A 67 -23.44 2.06 2.81
N GLN A 68 -23.02 0.79 2.78
CA GLN A 68 -21.61 0.44 2.61
C GLN A 68 -21.10 0.89 1.23
N ARG A 69 -21.90 0.68 0.18
CA ARG A 69 -21.58 1.13 -1.18
C ARG A 69 -21.48 2.65 -1.24
N ALA A 70 -22.43 3.37 -0.66
CA ALA A 70 -22.42 4.83 -0.59
C ALA A 70 -21.18 5.35 0.17
N GLY A 71 -20.82 4.70 1.28
CA GLY A 71 -19.61 5.03 2.04
C GLY A 71 -18.33 4.89 1.23
N LEU A 72 -18.15 3.76 0.51
CA LEU A 72 -16.99 3.55 -0.36
C LEU A 72 -16.94 4.55 -1.52
N ILE A 73 -18.08 4.89 -2.13
CA ILE A 73 -18.16 5.93 -3.17
C ILE A 73 -17.74 7.29 -2.62
N GLY A 74 -18.17 7.62 -1.40
CA GLY A 74 -17.77 8.85 -0.70
C GLY A 74 -16.25 8.96 -0.51
N LEU A 75 -15.57 7.84 -0.22
CA LEU A 75 -14.10 7.80 -0.10
C LEU A 75 -13.37 8.01 -1.43
N CYS A 76 -14.00 7.67 -2.56
CA CYS A 76 -13.44 7.87 -3.89
C CYS A 76 -13.49 9.34 -4.35
N VAL A 77 -14.32 10.17 -3.73
CA VAL A 77 -14.39 11.60 -4.06
C VAL A 77 -13.23 12.32 -3.36
N PRO A 78 -12.30 12.95 -4.10
CA PRO A 78 -11.15 13.62 -3.49
C PRO A 78 -11.61 14.76 -2.56
N HIS A 79 -11.30 14.63 -1.27
CA HIS A 79 -11.65 15.65 -0.29
C HIS A 79 -10.78 16.92 -0.51
N PRO A 80 -11.36 18.14 -0.46
CA PRO A 80 -10.65 19.40 -0.72
C PRO A 80 -9.33 19.62 0.06
N TRP A 81 -9.15 19.03 1.25
CA TRP A 81 -7.93 19.15 2.05
C TRP A 81 -6.70 18.44 1.47
N ARG A 82 -6.84 17.58 0.44
CA ARG A 82 -5.69 16.93 -0.23
C ARG A 82 -4.97 17.80 -1.26
N ARG A 83 -5.40 19.05 -1.50
CA ARG A 83 -4.76 19.97 -2.48
C ARG A 83 -3.72 20.92 -1.91
N GLY A 84 -3.47 20.93 -0.59
CA GLY A 84 -2.56 21.91 0.01
C GLY A 84 -1.93 21.42 1.31
N SER A 85 -0.81 20.73 1.21
CA SER A 85 0.12 20.55 2.32
C SER A 85 1.52 20.21 1.81
N GLN A 86 2.12 21.14 1.06
CA GLN A 86 3.56 21.33 1.14
C GLN A 86 3.85 21.79 2.57
N ARG A 87 4.44 20.91 3.39
CA ARG A 87 5.04 21.32 4.67
C ARG A 87 6.23 22.23 4.34
N PRO A 88 6.35 23.44 4.91
CA PRO A 88 7.57 24.22 4.77
C PRO A 88 8.72 23.54 5.51
N ALA A 89 9.93 23.82 5.03
CA ALA A 89 11.22 23.29 5.45
C ALA A 89 11.51 23.43 6.95
#